data_AF-A0A7J0FXM3-F1
#
_entry.id   AF-A0A7J0FXM3-F1
#
_cell.length_a   1.000
_cell.length_b   1.000
_cell.length_c   1.000
_cell.angle_alpha   90.00
_cell.angle_beta   90.00
_cell.angle_gamma   90.00
#
_symmetry.space_group_name_H-M   'P 1'
#
loop_
_entity.id
_entity.type
_entity.pdbx_description
1 polymer ?
#
loop_
_entity_poly.entity_id
_entity_poly.type
_entity_poly.pdbx_seq_one_letter_code
_entity_poly.pdbx_strand_id
1 'polypeptide(L)'
;MSRMISKAMRWHVENPSDGDESRHPTHSDEWKDFDVKHPEFALEPRNVRLGLAVDGFNPFGNMSNSYSMWPVILVPYNLPPWLAMKDSFFMLTLLVPGDKQPGIDIDVYMRPMVDELKELWQTGALTYDAFGREYFQMRAALSWTIHDWPAFGDISGWRTKGHYSCYTCNDEPYFESLRSKTAYINHRCYLPENHPERRKRVAYNGKQEKRKRSLELPVEKIQEQLNNITEVILGKIRSSDTTLMFLGALKNFVSNRARPEGSIVEAYIVKECITFCSMYLDGYETVYNRPERNEDYSERREGYTVFMETARPIGLVTRDGEMSQELRDIAHWFVLFNSPEIKKYIEEHNNLLHVSNGQDITNLQRKHFPKWFKEQINRLRANNSKVANDELWSLANGPNFLVKEYSGCIVNGVRFRTREVDNRRKTQNSGVLAEGDHEGKMHNFYGHLINVWEFEYICQKKVILFQCEWYNTGNTGRNCTIRTDKYCTSIDVKSRWYQSDPFILPSHAKQVFYLKDTKWGERWQVVQLVQQRGVFDVPEVRDGEPSDLEESSEAFQQESISSTLPIDIEDDIRYHREDVEVEVIERVGPFDETYDENDEDDEIMGDNINNEVGDDDEVSDADDMDPDMDYDV
;
A
#
# COMPACT_ATOMS: atom_id res chain seq x y z
N MET A 1 17.57 -2.97 -22.72
CA MET A 1 16.40 -3.35 -21.91
C MET A 1 16.20 -4.86 -22.00
N SER A 2 15.76 -5.55 -20.95
CA SER A 2 15.50 -7.00 -21.01
C SER A 2 14.30 -7.33 -21.89
N ARG A 3 14.18 -8.57 -22.37
CA ARG A 3 13.07 -9.00 -23.23
C ARG A 3 11.70 -8.79 -22.57
N MET A 4 11.59 -9.05 -21.27
CA MET A 4 10.35 -8.88 -20.51
C MET A 4 9.94 -7.42 -20.39
N ILE A 5 10.89 -6.54 -20.08
CA ILE A 5 10.60 -5.10 -19.92
C ILE A 5 10.33 -4.45 -21.27
N SER A 6 11.06 -4.84 -22.32
CA SER A 6 10.82 -4.39 -23.70
C SER A 6 9.40 -4.73 -24.16
N LYS A 7 8.88 -5.90 -23.77
CA LYS A 7 7.47 -6.26 -23.97
C LYS A 7 6.53 -5.38 -23.14
N ALA A 8 6.84 -5.17 -21.86
CA ALA A 8 6.02 -4.37 -20.95
C ALA A 8 5.87 -2.90 -21.38
N MET A 9 6.86 -2.32 -22.08
CA MET A 9 6.76 -0.96 -22.64
C MET A 9 5.65 -0.79 -23.69
N ARG A 10 5.14 -1.88 -24.25
CA ARG A 10 4.02 -1.89 -25.21
C ARG A 10 2.67 -2.16 -24.55
N TRP A 11 2.65 -2.37 -23.22
CA TRP A 11 1.46 -2.78 -22.48
C TRP A 11 0.27 -1.84 -22.73
N HIS A 12 0.54 -0.53 -22.79
CA HIS A 12 -0.47 0.50 -22.99
C HIS A 12 -1.28 0.38 -24.30
N VAL A 13 -0.71 -0.22 -25.35
CA VAL A 13 -1.41 -0.47 -26.63
C VAL A 13 -2.03 -1.87 -26.65
N GLU A 14 -1.38 -2.83 -25.99
CA GLU A 14 -1.81 -4.24 -26.00
C GLU A 14 -2.96 -4.53 -25.03
N ASN A 15 -3.27 -3.62 -24.10
CA ASN A 15 -4.36 -3.73 -23.12
C ASN A 15 -5.21 -2.45 -23.11
N PRO A 16 -5.98 -2.17 -24.18
CA PRO A 16 -6.90 -1.03 -24.21
C PRO A 16 -8.01 -1.21 -23.15
N SER A 17 -8.58 -0.11 -22.68
CA SER A 17 -9.63 -0.14 -21.64
C SER A 17 -10.86 -0.93 -22.10
N ASP A 18 -11.33 -1.85 -21.25
CA ASP A 18 -12.58 -2.59 -21.42
C ASP A 18 -13.76 -1.95 -20.64
N GLY A 19 -13.61 -0.75 -20.05
CA GLY A 19 -14.67 -0.12 -19.25
C GLY A 19 -14.51 1.37 -18.91
N ASP A 20 -15.47 1.90 -18.14
CA ASP A 20 -15.61 3.31 -17.72
C ASP A 20 -14.63 3.74 -16.59
N GLU A 21 -13.84 2.82 -16.04
CA GLU A 21 -12.90 3.12 -14.94
C GLU A 21 -11.50 3.46 -15.45
N SER A 22 -10.97 4.61 -15.01
CA SER A 22 -9.59 5.02 -15.29
C SER A 22 -8.60 4.28 -14.39
N ARG A 23 -7.88 3.30 -14.95
CA ARG A 23 -6.91 2.45 -14.23
C ARG A 23 -5.45 2.73 -14.56
N HIS A 24 -5.21 3.53 -15.59
CA HIS A 24 -3.89 3.86 -16.09
C HIS A 24 -3.92 5.22 -16.81
N PRO A 25 -2.82 5.99 -16.84
CA PRO A 25 -2.83 7.30 -17.47
C PRO A 25 -3.16 7.33 -18.97
N THR A 26 -3.06 6.19 -19.66
CA THR A 26 -3.50 6.02 -21.05
C THR A 26 -5.00 6.22 -21.26
N HIS A 27 -5.80 6.14 -20.20
CA HIS A 27 -7.24 6.35 -20.26
C HIS A 27 -7.62 7.83 -20.20
N SER A 28 -6.65 8.70 -19.85
CA SER A 28 -6.87 10.13 -19.70
C SER A 28 -7.15 10.79 -21.06
N ASP A 29 -7.93 11.86 -21.04
CA ASP A 29 -8.25 12.59 -22.26
C ASP A 29 -7.02 13.34 -22.79
N GLU A 30 -6.08 13.73 -21.94
CA GLU A 30 -4.81 14.33 -22.34
C GLU A 30 -3.95 13.37 -23.17
N TRP A 31 -3.92 12.09 -22.82
CA TRP A 31 -3.21 11.08 -23.62
C TRP A 31 -3.84 10.93 -25.00
N LYS A 32 -5.18 10.86 -25.06
CA LYS A 32 -5.93 10.74 -26.33
C LYS A 32 -5.73 11.99 -27.19
N ASP A 33 -5.83 13.17 -26.59
CA ASP A 33 -5.62 14.45 -27.26
C ASP A 33 -4.19 14.59 -27.77
N PHE A 34 -3.20 14.14 -27.01
CA PHE A 34 -1.81 14.09 -27.43
C PHE A 34 -1.64 13.19 -28.67
N ASP A 35 -2.25 12.02 -28.67
CA ASP A 35 -2.18 11.08 -29.80
C ASP A 35 -2.84 11.65 -31.07
N VAL A 36 -3.93 12.41 -30.91
CA VAL A 36 -4.58 13.14 -32.01
C VAL A 36 -3.69 14.27 -32.54
N LYS A 37 -3.00 15.00 -31.67
CA LYS A 37 -2.11 16.12 -32.04
C LYS A 37 -0.78 15.64 -32.63
N HIS A 38 -0.28 14.49 -32.21
CA HIS A 38 1.03 13.94 -32.58
C HIS A 38 0.94 12.50 -33.10
N PRO A 39 0.24 12.26 -34.23
CA PRO A 39 -0.02 10.91 -34.73
C PRO A 39 1.26 10.15 -35.10
N GLU A 40 2.29 10.84 -35.63
CA GLU A 40 3.57 10.22 -35.95
C GLU A 40 4.30 9.68 -34.71
N PHE A 41 4.13 10.32 -33.56
CA PHE A 41 4.66 9.81 -32.30
C PHE A 41 3.86 8.61 -31.80
N ALA A 42 2.52 8.71 -31.84
CA ALA A 42 1.61 7.68 -31.34
C ALA A 42 1.63 6.38 -32.18
N LEU A 43 1.95 6.48 -33.48
CA LEU A 43 2.06 5.32 -34.38
C LEU A 43 3.16 4.33 -33.96
N GLU A 44 4.20 4.80 -33.29
CA GLU A 44 5.27 3.95 -32.76
C GLU A 44 5.02 3.67 -31.27
N PRO A 45 4.46 2.49 -30.92
CA PRO A 45 4.07 2.16 -29.54
C PRO A 45 5.27 2.03 -28.58
N ARG A 46 6.50 2.02 -29.09
CA ARG A 46 7.71 1.98 -28.25
C ARG A 46 8.24 3.36 -27.89
N ASN A 47 7.66 4.44 -28.43
CA ASN A 47 7.98 5.79 -28.01
C ASN A 47 7.57 6.01 -26.54
N VAL A 48 8.41 6.71 -25.79
CA VAL A 48 8.31 6.78 -24.33
C VAL A 48 7.53 8.03 -23.90
N ARG A 49 6.51 7.84 -23.08
CA ARG A 49 5.78 8.91 -22.41
C ARG A 49 6.20 8.97 -20.95
N LEU A 50 6.65 10.13 -20.52
CA LEU A 50 7.27 10.36 -19.22
C LEU A 50 6.37 11.23 -18.35
N GLY A 51 6.28 10.89 -17.07
CA GLY A 51 5.87 11.80 -16.01
C GLY A 51 7.08 12.41 -15.33
N LEU A 52 6.99 13.67 -14.96
CA LEU A 52 8.00 14.36 -14.17
C LEU A 52 7.48 14.57 -12.76
N ALA A 53 8.15 14.04 -11.74
CA ALA A 53 7.84 14.29 -10.35
C ALA A 53 8.97 15.07 -9.70
N VAL A 54 8.62 16.12 -8.96
CA VAL A 54 9.59 17.00 -8.30
C VAL A 54 9.04 17.40 -6.94
N ASP A 55 9.91 17.34 -5.95
CA ASP A 55 9.54 17.67 -4.58
C ASP A 55 10.77 17.93 -3.70
N GLY A 56 10.59 18.67 -2.61
CA GLY A 56 11.62 18.94 -1.61
C GLY A 56 11.55 18.00 -0.41
N PHE A 57 12.69 17.50 0.06
CA PHE A 57 12.80 16.83 1.36
C PHE A 57 14.04 17.24 2.14
N ASN A 58 13.94 17.11 3.46
CA ASN A 58 15.09 17.31 4.33
C ASN A 58 15.78 15.96 4.66
N PRO A 59 17.04 15.76 4.25
CA PRO A 59 17.78 14.52 4.50
C PRO A 59 18.11 14.28 5.97
N PHE A 60 18.13 15.32 6.81
CA PHE A 60 18.50 15.24 8.23
C PHE A 60 17.30 15.07 9.18
N GLY A 61 16.09 14.90 8.64
CA GLY A 61 14.88 14.74 9.46
C GLY A 61 14.57 15.99 10.30
N ASN A 62 14.17 15.80 11.56
CA ASN A 62 13.83 16.91 12.48
C ASN A 62 15.07 17.60 13.09
N MET A 63 16.29 17.14 12.80
CA MET A 63 17.51 17.60 13.48
C MET A 63 18.00 18.98 13.00
N SER A 64 17.60 19.42 11.81
CA SER A 64 17.89 20.76 11.31
C SER A 64 16.89 21.12 10.23
N ASN A 65 16.29 22.32 10.24
CA ASN A 65 15.42 22.82 9.16
C ASN A 65 16.17 23.68 8.13
N SER A 66 17.50 23.67 8.15
CA SER A 66 18.34 24.57 7.34
C SER A 66 18.78 23.95 6.02
N TYR A 67 18.18 22.85 5.57
CA TYR A 67 18.61 22.14 4.37
C TYR A 67 17.44 21.40 3.70
N SER A 68 17.34 21.53 2.37
CA SER A 68 16.31 20.94 1.52
C SER A 68 16.99 20.31 0.29
N MET A 69 16.50 19.14 -0.11
CA MET A 69 17.00 18.32 -1.20
C MET A 69 15.86 18.09 -2.18
N TRP A 70 16.06 18.44 -3.44
CA TRP A 70 15.03 18.42 -4.48
C TRP A 70 15.38 17.41 -5.57
N PRO A 71 14.89 16.17 -5.47
CA PRO A 71 14.97 15.20 -6.55
C PRO A 71 14.02 15.56 -7.70
N VAL A 72 14.53 15.41 -8.91
CA VAL A 72 13.78 15.44 -10.15
C VAL A 72 13.72 14.02 -10.68
N ILE A 73 12.50 13.49 -10.84
CA ILE A 73 12.28 12.08 -11.12
C ILE A 73 11.45 11.95 -12.41
N LEU A 74 11.93 11.14 -13.35
CA LEU A 74 11.18 10.75 -14.53
C LEU A 74 10.60 9.35 -14.36
N VAL A 75 9.33 9.18 -14.75
CA VAL A 75 8.60 7.91 -14.65
C VAL A 75 8.07 7.50 -16.03
N PRO A 76 8.41 6.32 -16.57
CA PRO A 76 7.92 5.86 -17.87
C PRO A 76 6.52 5.26 -17.75
N TYR A 77 5.50 5.99 -18.21
CA TYR A 77 4.09 5.57 -18.17
C TYR A 77 3.70 4.58 -19.28
N ASN A 78 4.65 4.13 -20.09
CA ASN A 78 4.44 3.03 -21.02
C ASN A 78 4.21 1.69 -20.31
N LEU A 79 4.76 1.56 -19.11
CA LEU A 79 4.74 0.34 -18.30
C LEU A 79 3.37 0.13 -17.66
N PRO A 80 2.97 -1.12 -17.37
CA PRO A 80 1.73 -1.40 -16.63
C PRO A 80 1.73 -0.75 -15.24
N PRO A 81 0.55 -0.48 -14.64
CA PRO A 81 0.42 0.23 -13.37
C PRO A 81 1.31 -0.32 -12.24
N TRP A 82 1.43 -1.65 -12.13
CA TRP A 82 2.21 -2.33 -11.09
C TRP A 82 3.73 -2.30 -11.32
N LEU A 83 4.20 -1.90 -12.51
CA LEU A 83 5.61 -1.64 -12.78
C LEU A 83 5.92 -0.15 -12.79
N ALA A 84 5.06 0.67 -13.40
CA ALA A 84 5.26 2.12 -13.50
C ALA A 84 5.39 2.80 -12.12
N MET A 85 4.78 2.25 -11.07
CA MET A 85 4.85 2.78 -9.70
C MET A 85 5.94 2.15 -8.84
N LYS A 86 6.75 1.21 -9.37
CA LYS A 86 7.90 0.67 -8.65
C LYS A 86 9.08 1.64 -8.76
N ASP A 87 9.71 1.92 -7.63
CA ASP A 87 10.89 2.78 -7.49
C ASP A 87 12.06 2.40 -8.42
N SER A 88 12.13 1.11 -8.76
CA SER A 88 12.97 0.46 -9.75
C SER A 88 12.90 1.05 -11.18
N PHE A 89 11.78 1.67 -11.54
CA PHE A 89 11.55 2.31 -12.83
C PHE A 89 11.50 3.83 -12.74
N PHE A 90 11.70 4.39 -11.55
CA PHE A 90 11.89 5.83 -11.38
C PHE A 90 13.32 6.16 -11.77
N MET A 91 13.48 7.15 -12.62
CA MET A 91 14.79 7.68 -13.04
C MET A 91 15.03 8.98 -12.26
N LEU A 92 15.91 8.95 -11.26
CA LEU A 92 16.37 10.16 -10.59
C LEU A 92 17.34 10.90 -11.52
N THR A 93 16.83 11.87 -12.26
CA THR A 93 17.62 12.61 -13.25
C THR A 93 18.50 13.67 -12.60
N LEU A 94 17.98 14.33 -11.57
CA LEU A 94 18.69 15.40 -10.87
C LEU A 94 18.42 15.29 -9.38
N LEU A 95 19.42 15.70 -8.60
CA LEU A 95 19.30 15.87 -7.16
C LEU A 95 19.87 17.24 -6.81
N VAL A 96 18.99 18.17 -6.46
CA VAL A 96 19.35 19.58 -6.23
C VAL A 96 19.42 19.86 -4.72
N PRO A 97 20.62 19.97 -4.13
CA PRO A 97 20.78 20.34 -2.74
C PRO A 97 20.72 21.87 -2.54
N GLY A 98 20.22 22.30 -1.39
CA GLY A 98 20.35 23.69 -0.95
C GLY A 98 19.94 23.88 0.49
N ASP A 99 20.35 24.99 1.11
CA ASP A 99 19.90 25.31 2.47
C ASP A 99 18.37 25.51 2.56
N LYS A 100 17.72 25.70 1.41
CA LYS A 100 16.34 26.11 1.21
C LYS A 100 15.86 25.58 -0.16
N GLN A 101 14.54 25.50 -0.38
CA GLN A 101 14.01 25.14 -1.71
C GLN A 101 14.63 25.98 -2.84
N PRO A 102 14.81 25.39 -4.04
CA PRO A 102 15.44 26.04 -5.19
C PRO A 102 14.60 27.20 -5.72
N GLY A 103 13.26 27.16 -5.66
CA GLY A 103 12.46 28.26 -6.19
C GLY A 103 12.55 28.29 -7.71
N ILE A 104 12.72 29.50 -8.25
CA ILE A 104 12.96 29.70 -9.69
C ILE A 104 14.25 29.01 -10.15
N ASP A 105 15.27 28.90 -9.28
CA ASP A 105 16.60 28.34 -9.63
C ASP A 105 16.55 26.88 -10.13
N ILE A 106 15.43 26.17 -9.90
CA ILE A 106 15.26 24.80 -10.38
C ILE A 106 15.36 24.70 -11.91
N ASP A 107 15.05 25.79 -12.63
CA ASP A 107 15.15 25.87 -14.09
C ASP A 107 16.58 25.68 -14.60
N VAL A 108 17.57 26.27 -13.93
CA VAL A 108 19.00 26.14 -14.26
C VAL A 108 19.44 24.69 -14.11
N TYR A 109 19.03 24.03 -13.04
CA TYR A 109 19.39 22.63 -12.79
C TYR A 109 18.70 21.67 -13.77
N MET A 110 17.47 21.98 -14.19
CA MET A 110 16.71 21.15 -15.13
C MET A 110 17.17 21.27 -16.58
N ARG A 111 17.94 22.31 -16.94
CA ARG A 111 18.34 22.57 -18.33
C ARG A 111 18.95 21.36 -19.05
N PRO A 112 19.92 20.61 -18.50
CA PRO A 112 20.47 19.44 -19.18
C PRO A 112 19.40 18.39 -19.51
N MET A 113 18.53 18.08 -18.55
CA MET A 113 17.42 17.15 -18.75
C MET A 113 16.44 17.65 -19.83
N VAL A 114 16.13 18.94 -19.83
CA VAL A 114 15.25 19.56 -20.83
C VAL A 114 15.85 19.45 -22.23
N ASP A 115 17.16 19.65 -22.36
CA ASP A 115 17.84 19.57 -23.66
C ASP A 115 17.92 18.13 -24.18
N GLU A 116 18.15 17.15 -23.31
CA GLU A 116 18.03 15.72 -23.66
C GLU A 116 16.59 15.35 -24.08
N LEU A 117 15.57 15.85 -23.37
CA LEU A 117 14.17 15.62 -23.75
C LEU A 117 13.83 16.25 -25.11
N LYS A 118 14.38 17.43 -25.42
CA LYS A 118 14.23 18.05 -26.75
C LYS A 118 14.93 17.23 -27.82
N GLU A 119 16.13 16.72 -27.56
CA GLU A 119 16.85 15.85 -28.48
C GLU A 119 16.07 14.55 -28.75
N LEU A 120 15.57 13.90 -27.69
CA LEU A 120 14.72 12.72 -27.79
C LEU A 120 13.42 13.00 -28.53
N TRP A 121 12.85 14.19 -28.40
CA TRP A 121 11.65 14.58 -29.14
C TRP A 121 11.94 14.84 -30.62
N GLN A 122 13.02 15.56 -30.95
CA GLN A 122 13.31 16.02 -32.32
C GLN A 122 14.02 14.96 -33.16
N THR A 123 15.09 14.40 -32.62
CA THR A 123 15.96 13.42 -33.29
C THR A 123 15.60 12.01 -32.88
N GLY A 124 15.27 11.80 -31.61
CA GLY A 124 15.15 10.48 -31.00
C GLY A 124 16.51 9.80 -30.83
N ALA A 125 16.51 8.63 -30.19
CA ALA A 125 17.68 7.79 -30.00
C ALA A 125 17.51 6.44 -30.71
N LEU A 126 18.57 5.94 -31.34
CA LEU A 126 18.57 4.61 -31.95
C LEU A 126 18.57 3.55 -30.83
N THR A 127 17.46 2.82 -30.69
CA THR A 127 17.22 1.89 -29.59
C THR A 127 16.95 0.49 -30.13
N TYR A 128 17.47 -0.53 -29.42
CA TYR A 128 17.23 -1.93 -29.75
C TYR A 128 16.11 -2.52 -28.87
N ASP A 129 15.04 -2.98 -29.51
CA ASP A 129 13.94 -3.69 -28.85
C ASP A 129 14.30 -5.18 -28.71
N ALA A 130 14.57 -5.64 -27.49
CA ALA A 130 14.93 -7.04 -27.22
C ALA A 130 13.75 -8.02 -27.41
N PHE A 131 12.51 -7.54 -27.36
CA PHE A 131 11.31 -8.35 -27.60
C PHE A 131 11.05 -8.53 -29.10
N GLY A 132 11.02 -7.42 -29.84
CA GLY A 132 10.86 -7.40 -31.31
C GLY A 132 12.11 -7.81 -32.08
N ARG A 133 13.29 -7.79 -31.45
CA ARG A 133 14.62 -8.04 -32.05
C ARG A 133 14.93 -7.13 -33.23
N GLU A 134 14.56 -5.86 -33.10
CA GLU A 134 14.76 -4.86 -34.14
C GLU A 134 15.21 -3.53 -33.55
N TYR A 135 15.86 -2.73 -34.39
CA TYR A 135 16.20 -1.36 -34.06
C TYR A 135 15.06 -0.43 -34.46
N PHE A 136 14.77 0.55 -33.63
CA PHE A 136 13.80 1.60 -33.91
C PHE A 136 14.34 2.95 -33.41
N GLN A 137 13.81 4.03 -33.97
CA GLN A 137 14.12 5.38 -33.52
C GLN A 137 13.18 5.73 -32.36
N MET A 138 13.67 5.61 -31.13
CA MET A 138 12.89 5.91 -29.93
C MET A 138 12.81 7.42 -29.72
N ARG A 139 11.59 7.95 -29.65
CA ARG A 139 11.33 9.32 -29.21
C ARG A 139 10.74 9.32 -27.80
N ALA A 140 10.91 10.41 -27.08
CA ALA A 140 10.31 10.61 -25.76
C ALA A 140 9.49 11.89 -25.71
N ALA A 141 8.41 11.87 -24.93
CA ALA A 141 7.56 13.03 -24.67
C ALA A 141 7.27 13.12 -23.17
N LEU A 142 7.31 14.34 -22.62
CA LEU A 142 6.87 14.60 -21.27
C LEU A 142 5.36 14.90 -21.28
N SER A 143 4.57 14.10 -20.56
CA SER A 143 3.11 14.17 -20.59
C SER A 143 2.52 15.05 -19.49
N TRP A 144 3.04 14.98 -18.26
CA TRP A 144 2.62 15.85 -17.16
C TRP A 144 3.64 15.90 -16.03
N THR A 145 3.41 16.84 -15.11
CA THR A 145 4.19 17.07 -13.90
C THR A 145 3.38 16.69 -12.65
N ILE A 146 4.02 16.06 -11.68
CA ILE A 146 3.47 15.70 -10.37
C ILE A 146 4.26 16.50 -9.33
N HIS A 147 3.55 17.40 -8.65
CA HIS A 147 4.12 18.30 -7.66
C HIS A 147 3.01 18.77 -6.72
N ASP A 148 3.39 19.19 -5.51
CA ASP A 148 2.50 19.93 -4.63
C ASP A 148 2.31 21.38 -5.13
N TRP A 149 1.51 22.16 -4.41
CA TRP A 149 1.23 23.54 -4.80
C TRP A 149 2.46 24.46 -4.75
N PRO A 150 3.32 24.41 -3.72
CA PRO A 150 4.64 25.04 -3.72
C PRO A 150 5.52 24.65 -4.92
N ALA A 151 5.79 23.37 -5.15
CA ALA A 151 6.66 22.89 -6.21
C ALA A 151 6.11 23.18 -7.61
N PHE A 152 4.78 23.26 -7.78
CA PHE A 152 4.18 23.81 -9.00
C PHE A 152 4.74 25.18 -9.34
N GLY A 153 4.83 26.09 -8.36
CA GLY A 153 5.34 27.44 -8.57
C GLY A 153 6.80 27.47 -8.97
N ASP A 154 7.60 26.58 -8.38
CA ASP A 154 9.03 26.47 -8.68
C ASP A 154 9.24 25.95 -10.11
N ILE A 155 8.48 24.93 -10.55
CA ILE A 155 8.63 24.30 -11.88
C ILE A 155 8.01 25.14 -13.00
N SER A 156 6.84 25.73 -12.77
CA SER A 156 6.11 26.49 -13.79
C SER A 156 6.51 27.97 -13.83
N GLY A 157 7.24 28.45 -12.83
CA GLY A 157 7.44 29.88 -12.59
C GLY A 157 6.16 30.61 -12.16
N TRP A 158 5.07 29.89 -11.90
CA TRP A 158 3.80 30.48 -11.52
C TRP A 158 3.87 31.04 -10.09
N ARG A 159 3.29 32.22 -9.89
CA ARG A 159 3.19 32.79 -8.55
C ARG A 159 2.24 31.95 -7.70
N THR A 160 2.75 31.28 -6.67
CA THR A 160 1.92 30.44 -5.78
C THR A 160 1.44 31.15 -4.50
N LYS A 161 1.91 32.38 -4.26
CA LYS A 161 1.63 33.20 -3.07
C LYS A 161 1.07 34.58 -3.42
N GLY A 162 0.33 35.19 -2.50
CA GLY A 162 -0.24 36.54 -2.66
C GLY A 162 -1.57 36.56 -3.41
N HIS A 163 -1.96 37.72 -3.94
CA HIS A 163 -3.30 37.97 -4.49
C HIS A 163 -3.57 37.37 -5.88
N TYR A 164 -2.51 37.00 -6.61
CA TYR A 164 -2.55 36.53 -8.00
C TYR A 164 -2.06 35.09 -8.13
N SER A 165 -2.33 34.24 -7.12
CA SER A 165 -1.82 32.87 -7.14
C SER A 165 -2.71 31.85 -7.81
N CYS A 166 -3.96 32.20 -8.13
CA CYS A 166 -4.86 31.30 -8.84
C CYS A 166 -4.54 31.28 -10.34
N TYR A 167 -3.96 30.17 -10.83
CA TYR A 167 -3.62 30.01 -12.25
C TYR A 167 -4.84 30.02 -13.17
N THR A 168 -5.99 29.53 -12.70
CA THR A 168 -7.25 29.58 -13.47
C THR A 168 -7.81 31.00 -13.62
N CYS A 169 -7.58 31.89 -12.64
CA CYS A 169 -8.13 33.26 -12.66
C CYS A 169 -7.14 34.31 -13.21
N ASN A 170 -5.83 34.02 -13.15
CA ASN A 170 -4.73 34.88 -13.60
C ASN A 170 -4.89 36.37 -13.24
N ASP A 171 -5.19 37.24 -14.21
CA ASP A 171 -5.24 38.72 -14.06
C ASP A 171 -6.43 39.21 -13.23
N GLU A 172 -7.51 38.43 -13.11
CA GLU A 172 -8.73 38.82 -12.38
C GLU A 172 -9.08 37.84 -11.23
N PRO A 173 -8.14 37.56 -10.31
CA PRO A 173 -8.38 36.65 -9.21
C PRO A 173 -9.28 37.32 -8.18
N TYR A 174 -10.39 36.66 -7.83
CA TYR A 174 -11.22 37.13 -6.72
C TYR A 174 -10.77 36.50 -5.41
N PHE A 175 -10.11 37.33 -4.61
CA PHE A 175 -9.68 37.01 -3.27
C PHE A 175 -10.39 37.90 -2.24
N GLU A 176 -10.50 37.41 -1.02
CA GLU A 176 -10.93 38.17 0.15
C GLU A 176 -9.97 37.93 1.31
N SER A 177 -9.68 38.96 2.10
CA SER A 177 -8.87 38.78 3.31
C SER A 177 -9.73 38.20 4.42
N LEU A 178 -9.43 36.97 4.83
CA LEU A 178 -10.01 36.34 5.99
C LEU A 178 -9.00 36.45 7.14
N ARG A 179 -9.20 37.46 7.99
CA ARG A 179 -8.28 37.84 9.08
C ARG A 179 -6.89 38.19 8.53
N SER A 180 -5.90 37.30 8.69
CA SER A 180 -4.52 37.45 8.23
C SER A 180 -4.17 36.60 7.00
N LYS A 181 -5.15 35.89 6.42
CA LYS A 181 -4.94 35.02 5.25
C LYS A 181 -5.76 35.51 4.05
N THR A 182 -5.17 35.40 2.86
CA THR A 182 -5.89 35.64 1.59
C THR A 182 -6.63 34.37 1.20
N ALA A 183 -7.94 34.45 1.02
CA ALA A 183 -8.78 33.33 0.60
C ALA A 183 -9.36 33.57 -0.79
N TYR A 184 -9.23 32.58 -1.68
CA TYR A 184 -9.93 32.55 -2.95
C TYR A 184 -11.31 31.97 -2.72
N ILE A 185 -12.34 32.78 -2.93
CA ILE A 185 -13.73 32.40 -2.59
C ILE A 185 -14.64 32.41 -3.83
N ASN A 186 -14.05 32.44 -5.02
CA ASN A 186 -14.76 32.53 -6.30
C ASN A 186 -15.34 31.19 -6.79
N HIS A 187 -15.23 30.10 -6.04
CA HIS A 187 -15.54 28.76 -6.54
C HIS A 187 -16.99 28.59 -7.06
N ARG A 188 -17.93 29.38 -6.55
CA ARG A 188 -19.34 29.36 -6.97
C ARG A 188 -19.56 29.83 -8.41
N CYS A 189 -18.60 30.54 -9.02
CA CYS A 189 -18.70 30.98 -10.42
C CYS A 189 -18.51 29.84 -11.43
N TYR A 190 -17.89 28.73 -11.02
CA TYR A 190 -17.70 27.54 -11.87
C TYR A 190 -18.97 26.70 -12.02
N LEU A 191 -19.96 26.90 -11.15
CA LEU A 191 -21.26 26.25 -11.24
C LEU A 191 -22.12 26.87 -12.36
N PRO A 192 -22.99 26.08 -13.02
CA PRO A 192 -23.92 26.59 -14.02
C PRO A 192 -24.69 27.83 -13.53
N GLU A 193 -24.99 28.78 -14.41
CA GLU A 193 -25.63 30.07 -14.01
C GLU A 193 -26.93 29.88 -13.21
N ASN A 194 -27.66 28.79 -13.50
CA ASN A 194 -28.92 28.45 -12.85
C ASN A 194 -28.75 27.59 -11.58
N HIS A 195 -27.53 27.26 -11.18
CA HIS A 195 -27.27 26.36 -10.06
C HIS A 195 -27.75 26.96 -8.71
N PRO A 196 -28.51 26.23 -7.89
CA PRO A 196 -29.08 26.74 -6.64
C PRO A 196 -28.05 27.33 -5.66
N GLU A 197 -26.86 26.72 -5.58
CA GLU A 197 -25.77 27.19 -4.72
C GLU A 197 -25.31 28.62 -5.02
N ARG A 198 -25.49 29.11 -6.25
CA ARG A 198 -25.18 30.49 -6.63
C ARG A 198 -26.13 31.52 -6.00
N ARG A 199 -27.31 31.07 -5.53
CA ARG A 199 -28.35 31.93 -4.92
C ARG A 199 -28.33 31.91 -3.39
N LYS A 200 -27.72 30.89 -2.77
CA LYS A 200 -27.61 30.79 -1.32
C LYS A 200 -26.66 31.88 -0.79
N ARG A 201 -27.21 32.93 -0.16
CA ARG A 201 -26.40 34.05 0.37
C ARG A 201 -25.88 33.75 1.78
N VAL A 202 -26.75 33.16 2.61
CA VAL A 202 -26.52 32.94 4.05
C VAL A 202 -25.44 31.88 4.31
N ALA A 203 -25.34 30.86 3.46
CA ALA A 203 -24.36 29.78 3.61
C ALA A 203 -22.93 30.18 3.18
N TYR A 204 -22.74 31.38 2.62
CA TYR A 204 -21.48 31.83 2.05
C TYR A 204 -21.21 33.31 2.42
N ASN A 205 -20.61 34.10 1.52
CA ASN A 205 -20.20 35.49 1.74
C ASN A 205 -21.33 36.55 1.73
N GLY A 206 -22.58 36.17 1.98
CA GLY A 206 -23.72 37.11 2.01
C GLY A 206 -24.14 37.67 0.64
N LYS A 207 -23.44 37.31 -0.45
CA LYS A 207 -23.70 37.78 -1.81
C LYS A 207 -24.23 36.66 -2.71
N GLN A 208 -25.09 37.03 -3.66
CA GLN A 208 -25.52 36.14 -4.74
C GLN A 208 -24.42 36.11 -5.80
N GLU A 209 -24.03 34.92 -6.25
CA GLU A 209 -22.99 34.77 -7.26
C GLU A 209 -23.55 34.94 -8.68
N LYS A 210 -23.29 36.08 -9.30
CA LYS A 210 -23.76 36.44 -10.65
C LYS A 210 -22.65 36.47 -11.70
N ARG A 211 -21.39 36.28 -11.30
CA ARG A 211 -20.24 36.36 -12.22
C ARG A 211 -20.22 35.16 -13.15
N LYS A 212 -19.70 35.37 -14.35
CA LYS A 212 -19.44 34.26 -15.26
C LYS A 212 -18.21 33.49 -14.78
N ARG A 213 -18.16 32.21 -15.14
CA ARG A 213 -16.95 31.40 -14.97
C ARG A 213 -15.79 32.18 -15.59
N SER A 214 -14.67 32.32 -14.87
CA SER A 214 -13.44 32.83 -15.48
C SER A 214 -13.08 31.85 -16.59
N LEU A 215 -13.06 32.31 -17.84
CA LEU A 215 -12.72 31.45 -18.96
C LEU A 215 -11.28 30.97 -18.77
N GLU A 216 -11.00 29.72 -19.14
CA GLU A 216 -9.63 29.30 -19.42
C GLU A 216 -8.97 30.39 -20.26
N LEU A 217 -7.78 30.82 -19.84
CA LEU A 217 -7.06 31.85 -20.56
C LEU A 217 -6.71 31.29 -21.93
N PRO A 218 -7.12 31.96 -23.02
CA PRO A 218 -6.71 31.54 -24.35
C PRO A 218 -5.18 31.52 -24.41
N VAL A 219 -4.62 30.48 -25.03
CA VAL A 219 -3.17 30.30 -25.19
C VAL A 219 -2.55 31.54 -25.82
N GLU A 220 -3.26 32.22 -26.72
CA GLU A 220 -2.83 33.44 -27.38
C GLU A 220 -2.62 34.60 -26.39
N LYS A 221 -3.48 34.71 -25.36
CA LYS A 221 -3.36 35.74 -24.33
C LYS A 221 -2.17 35.46 -23.41
N ILE A 222 -1.94 34.19 -23.07
CA ILE A 222 -0.74 33.78 -22.30
C ILE A 222 0.52 34.06 -23.11
N GLN A 223 0.52 33.74 -24.41
CA GLN A 223 1.64 34.01 -25.31
C GLN A 223 1.90 35.51 -25.48
N GLU A 224 0.86 36.33 -25.57
CA GLU A 224 0.98 37.79 -25.60
C GLU A 224 1.58 38.33 -24.29
N GLN A 225 1.13 37.82 -23.14
CA GLN A 225 1.71 38.16 -21.85
C GLN A 225 3.20 37.79 -21.79
N LEU A 226 3.55 36.58 -22.24
CA LEU A 226 4.93 36.08 -22.28
C LEU A 226 5.82 36.92 -23.20
N ASN A 227 5.32 37.29 -24.39
CA ASN A 227 6.04 38.11 -25.36
C ASN A 227 6.29 39.55 -24.87
N ASN A 228 5.48 40.04 -23.92
CA ASN A 228 5.60 41.37 -23.32
C ASN A 228 6.53 41.39 -22.09
N ILE A 229 7.10 40.26 -21.67
CA ILE A 229 8.11 40.20 -20.60
C ILE A 229 9.48 40.54 -21.21
N THR A 230 9.92 41.78 -21.04
CA THR A 230 11.14 42.30 -21.68
C THR A 230 12.44 41.99 -20.94
N GLU A 231 12.40 41.56 -19.67
CA GLU A 231 13.58 41.17 -18.89
C GLU A 231 13.23 40.04 -17.91
N VAL A 232 13.63 38.80 -18.23
CA VAL A 232 13.63 37.69 -17.28
C VAL A 232 15.00 37.70 -16.59
N ILE A 233 15.05 38.18 -15.35
CA ILE A 233 16.24 38.05 -14.50
C ILE A 233 16.21 36.65 -13.89
N LEU A 234 17.01 35.74 -14.44
CA LEU A 234 17.33 34.44 -13.83
C LEU A 234 18.16 34.72 -12.57
N GLY A 235 17.77 34.20 -11.41
CA GLY A 235 18.48 34.56 -10.18
C GLY A 235 18.26 33.66 -8.98
N LYS A 236 19.32 33.58 -8.17
CA LYS A 236 19.37 33.00 -6.81
C LYS A 236 18.73 33.91 -5.75
N ILE A 237 17.89 33.32 -4.88
CA ILE A 237 17.73 33.50 -3.39
C ILE A 237 16.33 32.97 -2.89
N ARG A 238 16.35 31.80 -2.22
CA ARG A 238 15.65 31.30 -0.99
C ARG A 238 14.09 31.07 -0.88
N SER A 239 13.66 29.77 -0.83
CA SER A 239 12.87 29.03 0.25
C SER A 239 11.43 28.39 0.13
N SER A 240 11.41 27.07 0.48
CA SER A 240 10.49 26.08 1.19
C SER A 240 9.24 25.37 0.57
N ASP A 241 9.38 24.08 0.13
CA ASP A 241 8.85 22.72 0.55
C ASP A 241 7.33 22.41 0.29
N THR A 242 6.74 21.19 0.09
CA THR A 242 7.07 19.73 0.34
C THR A 242 5.94 18.77 -0.14
N THR A 243 6.22 17.47 -0.42
CA THR A 243 5.36 16.25 -0.28
C THR A 243 6.24 14.94 -0.27
N LEU A 244 5.68 13.73 -0.04
CA LEU A 244 6.35 12.59 0.62
C LEU A 244 5.98 11.20 0.03
N MET A 245 6.96 10.38 -0.40
CA MET A 245 7.02 8.92 -0.10
C MET A 245 8.35 8.30 -0.59
N PHE A 246 8.70 8.46 -1.88
CA PHE A 246 10.01 8.05 -2.43
C PHE A 246 11.17 8.78 -1.74
N LEU A 247 10.92 10.01 -1.30
CA LEU A 247 11.86 10.80 -0.53
C LEU A 247 12.28 10.12 0.78
N GLY A 248 11.42 9.28 1.37
CA GLY A 248 11.80 8.46 2.53
C GLY A 248 12.90 7.44 2.20
N ALA A 249 12.87 6.82 1.02
CA ALA A 249 13.92 5.90 0.58
C ALA A 249 15.24 6.63 0.31
N LEU A 250 15.21 7.84 -0.26
CA LEU A 250 16.41 8.65 -0.47
C LEU A 250 17.06 9.09 0.85
N LYS A 251 16.26 9.38 1.90
CA LYS A 251 16.81 9.66 3.25
C LYS A 251 17.65 8.50 3.78
N ASN A 252 17.22 7.26 3.55
CA ASN A 252 17.95 6.07 3.99
C ASN A 252 19.29 5.87 3.25
N PHE A 253 19.52 6.55 2.13
CA PHE A 253 20.81 6.51 1.41
C PHE A 253 21.86 7.46 1.97
N VAL A 254 21.53 8.33 2.93
CA VAL A 254 22.47 9.27 3.55
C VAL A 254 23.36 8.53 4.56
N SER A 255 24.45 7.92 4.09
CA SER A 255 25.46 7.26 4.93
C SER A 255 26.56 8.20 5.43
N ASN A 256 26.80 9.33 4.76
CA ASN A 256 27.68 10.39 5.24
C ASN A 256 26.90 11.71 5.30
N ARG A 257 26.68 12.21 6.51
CA ARG A 257 25.89 13.43 6.76
C ARG A 257 26.60 14.72 6.37
N ALA A 258 27.92 14.72 6.24
CA ALA A 258 28.66 15.88 5.74
C ALA A 258 28.61 16.01 4.22
N ARG A 259 28.21 14.94 3.51
CA ARG A 259 28.02 14.91 2.04
C ARG A 259 26.76 14.11 1.69
N PRO A 260 25.57 14.61 2.08
CA PRO A 260 24.32 13.87 1.91
C PRO A 260 24.00 13.63 0.42
N GLU A 261 24.23 14.62 -0.45
CA GLU A 261 24.03 14.50 -1.89
C GLU A 261 24.95 13.44 -2.51
N GLY A 262 26.23 13.42 -2.14
CA GLY A 262 27.18 12.42 -2.61
C GLY A 262 26.82 11.01 -2.15
N SER A 263 26.35 10.87 -0.91
CA SER A 263 25.90 9.59 -0.35
C SER A 263 24.67 9.05 -1.07
N ILE A 264 23.71 9.92 -1.37
CA ILE A 264 22.49 9.55 -2.10
C ILE A 264 22.84 9.14 -3.53
N VAL A 265 23.62 9.95 -4.25
CA VAL A 265 24.02 9.66 -5.63
C VAL A 265 24.81 8.35 -5.71
N GLU A 266 25.79 8.14 -4.83
CA GLU A 266 26.57 6.90 -4.81
C GLU A 266 25.68 5.67 -4.56
N ALA A 267 24.83 5.71 -3.54
CA ALA A 267 23.93 4.61 -3.22
C ALA A 267 22.92 4.35 -4.34
N TYR A 268 22.42 5.42 -4.96
CA TYR A 268 21.46 5.33 -6.05
C TYR A 268 22.09 4.76 -7.32
N ILE A 269 23.31 5.16 -7.69
CA ILE A 269 24.07 4.56 -8.81
C ILE A 269 24.27 3.07 -8.57
N VAL A 270 24.66 2.66 -7.35
CA VAL A 270 24.80 1.23 -7.01
C VAL A 270 23.47 0.51 -7.16
N LYS A 271 22.37 1.10 -6.66
CA LYS A 271 21.01 0.55 -6.82
C LYS A 271 20.63 0.41 -8.28
N GLU A 272 20.84 1.42 -9.12
CA GLU A 272 20.56 1.38 -10.55
C GLU A 272 21.41 0.34 -11.27
N CYS A 273 22.70 0.22 -10.94
CA CYS A 273 23.58 -0.79 -11.54
C CYS A 273 23.12 -2.21 -11.19
N ILE A 274 22.83 -2.48 -9.91
CA ILE A 274 22.33 -3.80 -9.46
C ILE A 274 20.98 -4.08 -10.11
N THR A 275 20.09 -3.10 -10.11
CA THR A 275 18.79 -3.14 -10.78
C THR A 275 18.94 -3.50 -12.26
N PHE A 276 19.79 -2.78 -13.00
CA PHE A 276 20.03 -3.03 -14.41
C PHE A 276 20.57 -4.44 -14.64
N CYS A 277 21.59 -4.86 -13.89
CA CYS A 277 22.16 -6.21 -13.98
C CYS A 277 21.09 -7.28 -13.73
N SER A 278 20.27 -7.09 -12.70
CA SER A 278 19.23 -8.04 -12.33
C SER A 278 18.18 -8.27 -13.41
N MET A 279 17.95 -7.28 -14.29
CA MET A 279 17.05 -7.43 -15.45
C MET A 279 17.57 -8.42 -16.51
N TYR A 280 18.86 -8.78 -16.49
CA TYR A 280 19.48 -9.70 -17.47
C TYR A 280 19.99 -11.01 -16.84
N LEU A 281 19.86 -11.18 -15.53
CA LEU A 281 20.20 -12.43 -14.85
C LEU A 281 19.00 -13.38 -14.91
N ASP A 282 19.15 -14.46 -15.68
CA ASP A 282 18.17 -15.55 -15.75
C ASP A 282 18.63 -16.72 -14.85
N GLY A 283 17.70 -17.33 -14.11
CA GLY A 283 17.97 -18.45 -13.19
C GLY A 283 18.44 -18.10 -11.78
N TYR A 284 18.50 -16.82 -11.40
CA TYR A 284 18.79 -16.35 -10.03
C TYR A 284 17.66 -15.49 -9.49
N GLU A 285 17.38 -15.56 -8.19
CA GLU A 285 16.42 -14.66 -7.54
C GLU A 285 16.96 -13.21 -7.55
N THR A 286 16.10 -12.27 -7.92
CA THR A 286 16.35 -10.84 -8.09
C THR A 286 15.13 -10.07 -7.57
N VAL A 287 15.27 -8.76 -7.33
CA VAL A 287 14.15 -7.87 -6.97
C VAL A 287 12.95 -7.97 -7.94
N TYR A 288 13.17 -8.39 -9.20
CA TYR A 288 12.13 -8.44 -10.23
C TYR A 288 11.44 -9.80 -10.43
N ASN A 289 12.14 -10.90 -10.15
CA ASN A 289 11.61 -12.26 -10.33
C ASN A 289 11.38 -12.98 -8.99
N ARG A 290 11.70 -12.32 -7.87
CA ARG A 290 11.33 -12.76 -6.52
C ARG A 290 9.80 -12.88 -6.43
N PRO A 291 9.28 -14.04 -6.03
CA PRO A 291 7.86 -14.23 -5.72
C PRO A 291 7.36 -13.14 -4.78
N GLU A 292 6.11 -12.70 -4.94
CA GLU A 292 5.58 -11.68 -4.02
C GLU A 292 5.65 -12.18 -2.56
N ARG A 293 5.85 -11.25 -1.61
CA ARG A 293 6.07 -11.59 -0.18
C ARG A 293 4.98 -12.50 0.37
N ASN A 294 3.76 -12.39 -0.17
CA ASN A 294 2.59 -13.17 0.23
C ASN A 294 2.10 -14.16 -0.84
N GLU A 295 2.95 -14.60 -1.77
CA GLU A 295 2.55 -15.61 -2.76
C GLU A 295 2.42 -17.00 -2.11
N ASP A 296 1.29 -17.67 -2.35
CA ASP A 296 0.98 -19.01 -1.86
C ASP A 296 1.67 -20.10 -2.72
N TYR A 297 1.52 -21.38 -2.35
CA TYR A 297 1.94 -22.45 -3.24
C TYR A 297 1.05 -22.49 -4.50
N SER A 298 1.63 -22.21 -5.66
CA SER A 298 0.94 -22.08 -6.95
C SER A 298 0.56 -23.42 -7.62
N GLU A 299 1.01 -24.55 -7.08
CA GLU A 299 0.67 -25.88 -7.62
C GLU A 299 -0.57 -26.46 -6.94
N ARG A 300 -1.73 -26.36 -7.62
CA ARG A 300 -2.93 -27.12 -7.25
C ARG A 300 -2.63 -28.61 -7.35
N ARG A 301 -2.64 -29.30 -6.21
CA ARG A 301 -2.49 -30.76 -6.17
C ARG A 301 -3.79 -31.43 -6.66
N GLU A 302 -3.70 -32.56 -7.35
CA GLU A 302 -4.84 -33.42 -7.65
C GLU A 302 -5.16 -34.32 -6.44
N GLY A 303 -6.44 -34.50 -6.08
CA GLY A 303 -6.86 -35.23 -4.88
C GLY A 303 -8.11 -34.69 -4.18
N TYR A 304 -8.32 -35.06 -2.92
CA TYR A 304 -9.43 -34.59 -2.08
C TYR A 304 -9.25 -33.12 -1.65
N THR A 305 -10.35 -32.38 -1.55
CA THR A 305 -10.39 -30.93 -1.27
C THR A 305 -9.51 -30.52 -0.08
N VAL A 306 -9.53 -31.32 1.00
CA VAL A 306 -8.77 -31.02 2.23
C VAL A 306 -7.25 -31.15 2.09
N PHE A 307 -6.76 -31.86 1.06
CA PHE A 307 -5.33 -31.99 0.76
C PHE A 307 -4.86 -31.06 -0.37
N MET A 308 -5.79 -30.32 -0.99
CA MET A 308 -5.52 -29.36 -2.07
C MET A 308 -5.20 -27.96 -1.57
N GLU A 309 -5.32 -27.71 -0.26
CA GLU A 309 -5.19 -26.35 0.29
C GLU A 309 -3.79 -25.77 0.05
N THR A 310 -3.75 -24.56 -0.51
CA THR A 310 -2.52 -23.89 -0.99
C THR A 310 -1.81 -23.06 0.09
N ALA A 311 -2.26 -23.17 1.34
CA ALA A 311 -1.73 -22.41 2.46
C ALA A 311 -0.22 -22.65 2.66
N ARG A 312 0.55 -21.56 2.80
CA ARG A 312 1.99 -21.58 3.06
C ARG A 312 2.29 -21.21 4.52
N PRO A 313 2.57 -22.19 5.40
CA PRO A 313 2.87 -21.92 6.79
C PRO A 313 4.27 -21.30 6.91
N ILE A 314 4.45 -20.33 7.82
CA ILE A 314 5.68 -19.55 7.99
C ILE A 314 6.10 -19.49 9.44
N GLY A 315 7.41 -19.33 9.68
CA GLY A 315 7.97 -19.19 11.02
C GLY A 315 7.69 -20.41 11.90
N LEU A 316 8.25 -21.56 11.51
CA LEU A 316 8.16 -22.82 12.24
C LEU A 316 8.60 -22.62 13.70
N VAL A 317 7.71 -22.94 14.63
CA VAL A 317 7.93 -22.81 16.08
C VAL A 317 8.49 -24.13 16.63
N THR A 318 7.78 -25.24 16.38
CA THR A 318 8.22 -26.58 16.78
C THR A 318 7.85 -27.63 15.74
N ARG A 319 8.72 -28.65 15.58
CA ARG A 319 8.48 -29.79 14.69
C ARG A 319 7.69 -30.91 15.36
N ASP A 320 7.78 -30.99 16.68
CA ASP A 320 7.23 -32.05 17.52
C ASP A 320 6.33 -31.42 18.59
N GLY A 321 5.36 -30.61 18.17
CA GLY A 321 4.44 -29.92 19.07
C GLY A 321 3.57 -30.92 19.84
N GLU A 322 3.67 -30.89 21.17
CA GLU A 322 2.82 -31.70 22.04
C GLU A 322 1.41 -31.09 22.12
N MET A 323 0.54 -31.52 21.20
CA MET A 323 -0.89 -31.23 21.30
C MET A 323 -1.59 -32.25 22.22
N SER A 324 -2.61 -31.80 22.97
CA SER A 324 -3.43 -32.71 23.77
C SER A 324 -4.18 -33.70 22.87
N GLN A 325 -4.46 -34.90 23.40
CA GLN A 325 -5.23 -35.90 22.65
C GLN A 325 -6.62 -35.39 22.30
N GLU A 326 -7.27 -34.72 23.25
CA GLU A 326 -8.59 -34.12 23.04
C GLU A 326 -8.56 -33.13 21.87
N LEU A 327 -7.58 -32.23 21.81
CA LEU A 327 -7.51 -31.23 20.75
C LEU A 327 -7.20 -31.84 19.38
N ARG A 328 -6.37 -32.90 19.33
CA ARG A 328 -6.17 -33.74 18.12
C ARG A 328 -7.45 -34.40 17.65
N ASP A 329 -8.23 -34.98 18.55
CA ASP A 329 -9.47 -35.66 18.21
C ASP A 329 -10.50 -34.64 17.66
N ILE A 330 -10.53 -33.44 18.21
CA ILE A 330 -11.36 -32.33 17.72
C ILE A 330 -10.92 -31.88 16.33
N ALA A 331 -9.61 -31.65 16.11
CA ALA A 331 -9.06 -31.27 14.82
C ALA A 331 -9.33 -32.32 13.74
N HIS A 332 -9.14 -33.61 14.09
CA HIS A 332 -9.39 -34.70 13.17
C HIS A 332 -10.87 -34.84 12.82
N TRP A 333 -11.77 -34.71 13.79
CA TRP A 333 -13.20 -34.65 13.54
C TRP A 333 -13.58 -33.47 12.63
N PHE A 334 -13.02 -32.29 12.88
CA PHE A 334 -13.25 -31.11 12.06
C PHE A 334 -12.90 -31.36 10.59
N VAL A 335 -11.74 -31.99 10.33
CA VAL A 335 -11.32 -32.38 8.97
C VAL A 335 -12.31 -33.34 8.33
N LEU A 336 -12.74 -34.39 9.04
CA LEU A 336 -13.70 -35.37 8.51
C LEU A 336 -15.08 -34.74 8.22
N PHE A 337 -15.58 -33.90 9.12
CA PHE A 337 -16.91 -33.30 9.02
C PHE A 337 -17.00 -32.28 7.88
N ASN A 338 -15.95 -31.49 7.66
CA ASN A 338 -15.91 -30.46 6.62
C ASN A 338 -15.45 -30.98 5.25
N SER A 339 -15.07 -32.25 5.12
CA SER A 339 -14.66 -32.84 3.84
C SER A 339 -15.87 -33.29 3.02
N PRO A 340 -16.12 -32.74 1.81
CA PRO A 340 -17.28 -33.10 1.00
C PRO A 340 -17.31 -34.57 0.58
N GLU A 341 -16.14 -35.19 0.41
CA GLU A 341 -15.98 -36.59 0.03
C GLU A 341 -16.41 -37.55 1.15
N ILE A 342 -16.43 -37.09 2.40
CA ILE A 342 -16.77 -37.90 3.58
C ILE A 342 -18.25 -37.81 3.95
N LYS A 343 -18.98 -36.81 3.45
CA LYS A 343 -20.41 -36.59 3.74
C LYS A 343 -21.28 -37.84 3.57
N LYS A 344 -21.04 -38.60 2.49
CA LYS A 344 -21.74 -39.88 2.24
C LYS A 344 -21.59 -40.87 3.40
N TYR A 345 -20.38 -41.00 3.95
CA TYR A 345 -20.11 -41.92 5.06
C TYR A 345 -20.73 -41.42 6.36
N ILE A 346 -20.77 -40.11 6.59
CA ILE A 346 -21.44 -39.49 7.74
C ILE A 346 -22.94 -39.81 7.71
N GLU A 347 -23.58 -39.70 6.55
CA GLU A 347 -24.99 -40.07 6.36
C GLU A 347 -25.23 -41.58 6.56
N GLU A 348 -24.37 -42.44 6.02
CA GLU A 348 -24.43 -43.89 6.23
C GLU A 348 -24.34 -44.25 7.73
N HIS A 349 -23.42 -43.63 8.47
CA HIS A 349 -23.31 -43.83 9.90
C HIS A 349 -24.53 -43.31 10.66
N ASN A 350 -25.09 -42.17 10.25
CA ASN A 350 -26.31 -41.62 10.83
C ASN A 350 -27.48 -42.62 10.75
N ASN A 351 -27.66 -43.25 9.59
CA ASN A 351 -28.72 -44.24 9.38
C ASN A 351 -28.54 -45.52 10.23
N LEU A 352 -27.31 -45.82 10.67
CA LEU A 352 -27.00 -46.96 11.55
C LEU A 352 -27.21 -46.65 13.03
N LEU A 353 -27.29 -45.37 13.41
CA LEU A 353 -27.52 -44.97 14.80
C LEU A 353 -29.02 -45.03 15.12
N HIS A 354 -29.43 -46.03 15.90
CA HIS A 354 -30.79 -46.09 16.46
C HIS A 354 -30.93 -45.07 17.60
N VAL A 355 -31.48 -43.90 17.29
CA VAL A 355 -31.64 -42.80 18.26
C VAL A 355 -32.77 -43.13 19.25
N SER A 356 -32.46 -43.15 20.56
CA SER A 356 -33.47 -43.09 21.61
C SER A 356 -33.86 -41.62 21.84
N ASN A 357 -35.15 -41.33 22.04
CA ASN A 357 -35.67 -39.95 22.17
C ASN A 357 -34.84 -39.10 23.15
N GLY A 358 -34.20 -38.03 22.63
CA GLY A 358 -33.56 -36.98 23.42
C GLY A 358 -32.02 -36.95 23.42
N GLN A 359 -31.32 -37.84 22.71
CA GLN A 359 -29.86 -37.74 22.54
C GLN A 359 -29.49 -36.79 21.38
N ASP A 360 -28.53 -35.90 21.61
CA ASP A 360 -27.95 -35.04 20.58
C ASP A 360 -27.11 -35.88 19.61
N ILE A 361 -27.67 -36.10 18.42
CA ILE A 361 -27.11 -36.94 17.35
C ILE A 361 -25.71 -36.47 16.95
N THR A 362 -25.46 -35.16 16.97
CA THR A 362 -24.18 -34.54 16.57
C THR A 362 -23.04 -34.94 17.51
N ASN A 363 -23.31 -34.90 18.81
CA ASN A 363 -22.33 -35.30 19.83
C ASN A 363 -22.05 -36.80 19.80
N LEU A 364 -23.06 -37.62 19.48
CA LEU A 364 -22.89 -39.06 19.32
C LEU A 364 -22.03 -39.38 18.09
N GLN A 365 -22.27 -38.70 16.96
CA GLN A 365 -21.46 -38.82 15.75
C GLN A 365 -20.01 -38.41 15.99
N ARG A 366 -19.77 -37.25 16.60
CA ARG A 366 -18.42 -36.77 16.94
C ARG A 366 -17.60 -37.80 17.72
N LYS A 367 -18.25 -38.56 18.60
CA LYS A 367 -17.59 -39.58 19.44
C LYS A 367 -17.37 -40.92 18.74
N HIS A 368 -18.34 -41.39 17.96
CA HIS A 368 -18.34 -42.76 17.43
C HIS A 368 -17.93 -42.86 15.95
N PHE A 369 -18.12 -41.81 15.16
CA PHE A 369 -17.86 -41.80 13.74
C PHE A 369 -16.38 -42.03 13.39
N PRO A 370 -15.38 -41.35 13.99
CA PRO A 370 -13.98 -41.55 13.60
C PRO A 370 -13.53 -43.01 13.74
N LYS A 371 -13.94 -43.67 14.83
CA LYS A 371 -13.64 -45.09 15.06
C LYS A 371 -14.35 -45.99 14.06
N TRP A 372 -15.64 -45.78 13.82
CA TRP A 372 -16.40 -46.55 12.83
C TRP A 372 -15.83 -46.38 11.42
N PHE A 373 -15.52 -45.14 11.03
CA PHE A 373 -14.97 -44.80 9.72
C PHE A 373 -13.61 -45.48 9.50
N LYS A 374 -12.72 -45.43 10.49
CA LYS A 374 -11.45 -46.17 10.49
C LYS A 374 -11.64 -47.67 10.24
N GLU A 375 -12.57 -48.30 10.96
CA GLU A 375 -12.84 -49.74 10.81
C GLU A 375 -13.41 -50.08 9.43
N GLN A 376 -14.32 -49.28 8.90
CA GLN A 376 -14.92 -49.51 7.58
C GLN A 376 -13.92 -49.37 6.43
N ILE A 377 -13.15 -48.28 6.40
CA ILE A 377 -12.19 -48.05 5.32
C ILE A 377 -11.04 -49.09 5.36
N ASN A 378 -10.59 -49.49 6.55
CA ASN A 378 -9.59 -50.55 6.68
C ASN A 378 -10.11 -51.91 6.19
N ARG A 379 -11.39 -52.25 6.42
CA ARG A 379 -12.00 -53.46 5.84
C ARG A 379 -12.08 -53.39 4.32
N LEU A 380 -12.45 -52.24 3.75
CA LEU A 380 -12.52 -52.06 2.29
C LEU A 380 -11.14 -52.17 1.64
N ARG A 381 -10.09 -51.65 2.28
CA ARG A 381 -8.70 -51.76 1.80
C ARG A 381 -8.18 -53.18 1.88
N ALA A 382 -8.48 -53.91 2.95
CA ALA A 382 -8.13 -55.34 3.07
C ALA A 382 -8.79 -56.21 1.98
N ASN A 383 -9.97 -55.80 1.50
CA ASN A 383 -10.69 -56.46 0.41
C ASN A 383 -10.28 -55.98 -1.00
N ASN A 384 -9.19 -55.20 -1.13
CA ASN A 384 -8.69 -54.62 -2.39
C ASN A 384 -9.74 -53.79 -3.16
N SER A 385 -10.65 -53.11 -2.45
CA SER A 385 -11.62 -52.21 -3.09
C SER A 385 -10.93 -50.97 -3.67
N LYS A 386 -11.22 -50.66 -4.94
CA LYS A 386 -10.73 -49.43 -5.61
C LYS A 386 -11.25 -48.13 -4.99
N VAL A 387 -12.28 -48.22 -4.15
CA VAL A 387 -12.88 -47.06 -3.45
C VAL A 387 -12.00 -46.58 -2.29
N ALA A 388 -11.23 -47.48 -1.67
CA ALA A 388 -10.32 -47.15 -0.57
C ALA A 388 -8.95 -46.68 -1.11
N ASN A 389 -8.95 -45.55 -1.82
CA ASN A 389 -7.72 -44.90 -2.29
C ASN A 389 -6.83 -44.46 -1.12
N ASP A 390 -5.59 -44.06 -1.42
CA ASP A 390 -4.63 -43.66 -0.39
C ASP A 390 -5.11 -42.44 0.41
N GLU A 391 -5.82 -41.50 -0.21
CA GLU A 391 -6.33 -40.30 0.45
C GLU A 391 -7.43 -40.59 1.47
N LEU A 392 -8.42 -41.40 1.09
CA LEU A 392 -9.52 -41.82 1.98
C LEU A 392 -8.98 -42.66 3.13
N TRP A 393 -8.01 -43.51 2.86
CA TRP A 393 -7.36 -44.32 3.89
C TRP A 393 -6.51 -43.46 4.84
N SER A 394 -5.83 -42.43 4.32
CA SER A 394 -5.12 -41.46 5.14
C SER A 394 -6.07 -40.73 6.10
N LEU A 395 -7.18 -40.20 5.57
CA LEU A 395 -8.21 -39.56 6.40
C LEU A 395 -8.77 -40.54 7.44
N ALA A 396 -9.05 -41.79 7.08
CA ALA A 396 -9.64 -42.74 8.01
C ALA A 396 -8.74 -43.13 9.20
N ASN A 397 -7.43 -43.05 9.05
CA ASN A 397 -6.49 -43.43 10.12
C ASN A 397 -6.09 -42.27 11.03
N GLY A 398 -6.41 -41.04 10.64
CA GLY A 398 -6.07 -39.83 11.39
C GLY A 398 -4.64 -39.34 11.16
N PRO A 399 -4.32 -38.15 11.69
CA PRO A 399 -2.99 -37.57 11.59
C PRO A 399 -1.99 -38.27 12.53
N ASN A 400 -0.71 -38.07 12.26
CA ASN A 400 0.38 -38.47 13.14
C ASN A 400 0.27 -37.78 14.51
N PHE A 401 0.87 -38.39 15.52
CA PHE A 401 0.84 -37.89 16.90
C PHE A 401 1.57 -36.54 17.04
N LEU A 402 2.69 -36.41 16.31
CA LEU A 402 3.52 -35.22 16.28
C LEU A 402 3.00 -34.27 15.21
N VAL A 403 2.72 -33.03 15.61
CA VAL A 403 2.22 -31.97 14.74
C VAL A 403 3.25 -30.84 14.70
N LYS A 404 3.31 -30.12 13.59
CA LYS A 404 4.18 -28.94 13.51
C LYS A 404 3.37 -27.69 13.82
N GLU A 405 4.00 -26.79 14.56
CA GLU A 405 3.43 -25.51 14.95
C GLU A 405 4.14 -24.38 14.21
N TYR A 406 3.37 -23.40 13.75
CA TYR A 406 3.86 -22.24 13.02
C TYR A 406 3.34 -20.94 13.63
N SER A 407 4.14 -19.88 13.50
CA SER A 407 3.82 -18.54 14.00
C SER A 407 3.03 -17.67 13.00
N GLY A 408 2.82 -18.18 11.80
CA GLY A 408 1.95 -17.54 10.81
C GLY A 408 1.68 -18.42 9.62
N CYS A 409 0.86 -17.92 8.71
CA CYS A 409 0.51 -18.59 7.46
C CYS A 409 0.16 -17.56 6.40
N ILE A 410 0.44 -17.90 5.15
CA ILE A 410 0.07 -17.10 3.99
C ILE A 410 -0.95 -17.91 3.20
N VAL A 411 -2.12 -17.32 2.97
CA VAL A 411 -3.23 -17.93 2.23
C VAL A 411 -4.02 -16.85 1.50
N ASN A 412 -4.39 -17.14 0.26
CA ASN A 412 -5.02 -16.23 -0.70
C ASN A 412 -4.31 -14.88 -0.84
N GLY A 413 -2.98 -14.85 -0.83
CA GLY A 413 -2.21 -13.60 -0.89
C GLY A 413 -2.17 -12.82 0.43
N VAL A 414 -2.77 -13.35 1.50
CA VAL A 414 -2.90 -12.69 2.80
C VAL A 414 -2.03 -13.36 3.84
N ARG A 415 -1.22 -12.56 4.54
CA ARG A 415 -0.36 -13.03 5.62
C ARG A 415 -1.05 -12.90 6.98
N PHE A 416 -1.37 -14.04 7.56
CA PHE A 416 -1.82 -14.18 8.93
C PHE A 416 -0.65 -14.44 9.88
N ARG A 417 -0.75 -13.92 11.10
CA ARG A 417 0.20 -14.17 12.19
C ARG A 417 -0.54 -14.61 13.44
N THR A 418 0.10 -15.41 14.28
CA THR A 418 -0.46 -15.75 15.58
C THR A 418 -0.52 -14.52 16.46
N ARG A 419 -1.53 -14.45 17.32
CA ARG A 419 -1.76 -13.35 18.27
C ARG A 419 -0.54 -13.09 19.16
N GLU A 420 0.20 -14.13 19.52
CA GLU A 420 1.43 -13.98 20.32
C GLU A 420 2.49 -13.14 19.60
N VAL A 421 2.74 -13.42 18.31
CA VAL A 421 3.68 -12.63 17.50
C VAL A 421 3.14 -11.24 17.26
N ASP A 422 1.84 -11.13 17.03
CA ASP A 422 1.15 -9.87 16.78
C ASP A 422 1.26 -8.90 17.96
N ASN A 423 1.11 -9.40 19.19
CA ASN A 423 1.21 -8.62 20.41
C ASN A 423 2.61 -8.02 20.66
N ARG A 424 3.64 -8.55 19.98
CA ARG A 424 5.02 -8.05 20.06
C ARG A 424 5.36 -7.06 18.93
N ARG A 425 4.38 -6.69 18.09
CA ARG A 425 4.58 -5.83 16.92
C ARG A 425 3.62 -4.65 16.91
N LYS A 426 3.99 -3.62 16.15
CA LYS A 426 3.12 -2.46 15.88
C LYS A 426 2.00 -2.78 14.87
N THR A 427 2.18 -3.81 14.03
CA THR A 427 1.22 -4.27 13.00
C THR A 427 0.30 -5.35 13.54
N GLN A 428 -0.96 -5.42 13.07
CA GLN A 428 -1.94 -6.43 13.50
C GLN A 428 -2.37 -7.36 12.34
N ASN A 429 -1.98 -8.62 12.40
CA ASN A 429 -2.26 -9.63 11.37
C ASN A 429 -2.92 -10.90 11.94
N SER A 430 -3.34 -10.87 13.21
CA SER A 430 -3.98 -12.01 13.89
C SER A 430 -5.50 -12.02 13.83
N GLY A 431 -6.15 -10.94 13.40
CA GLY A 431 -7.62 -10.88 13.38
C GLY A 431 -8.21 -11.71 12.23
N VAL A 432 -9.22 -12.52 12.56
CA VAL A 432 -9.86 -13.46 11.65
C VAL A 432 -11.38 -13.28 11.66
N LEU A 433 -11.95 -13.27 10.46
CA LEU A 433 -13.38 -13.40 10.18
C LEU A 433 -13.62 -14.69 9.40
N ALA A 434 -14.56 -15.52 9.84
CA ALA A 434 -15.03 -16.69 9.11
C ALA A 434 -16.57 -16.65 8.99
N GLU A 435 -17.08 -17.05 7.83
CA GLU A 435 -18.52 -17.17 7.58
C GLU A 435 -18.95 -18.63 7.81
N GLY A 436 -20.05 -18.85 8.52
CA GLY A 436 -20.56 -20.21 8.75
C GLY A 436 -22.00 -20.22 9.25
N ASP A 437 -22.58 -21.41 9.37
CA ASP A 437 -23.96 -21.58 9.83
C ASP A 437 -24.04 -21.53 11.37
N HIS A 438 -24.93 -20.69 11.89
CA HIS A 438 -25.38 -20.69 13.27
C HIS A 438 -26.91 -20.75 13.32
N GLU A 439 -27.47 -21.82 13.89
CA GLU A 439 -28.93 -22.01 14.04
C GLU A 439 -29.72 -21.94 12.72
N GLY A 440 -29.12 -22.38 11.60
CA GLY A 440 -29.74 -22.40 10.28
C GLY A 440 -29.66 -21.06 9.53
N LYS A 441 -28.79 -20.14 9.98
CA LYS A 441 -28.53 -18.84 9.35
C LYS A 441 -27.04 -18.63 9.15
N MET A 442 -26.69 -17.98 8.04
CA MET A 442 -25.32 -17.55 7.81
C MET A 442 -24.94 -16.49 8.86
N HIS A 443 -23.81 -16.70 9.52
CA HIS A 443 -23.31 -15.88 10.61
C HIS A 443 -21.82 -15.61 10.46
N ASN A 444 -21.41 -14.42 10.87
CA ASN A 444 -20.03 -13.95 10.80
C ASN A 444 -19.35 -14.18 12.15
N PHE A 445 -18.38 -15.09 12.19
CA PHE A 445 -17.57 -15.37 13.37
C PHE A 445 -16.30 -14.51 13.34
N TYR A 446 -16.06 -13.81 14.45
CA TYR A 446 -14.92 -12.92 14.61
C TYR A 446 -14.02 -13.44 15.73
N GLY A 447 -12.70 -13.48 15.51
CA GLY A 447 -11.76 -13.95 16.51
C GLY A 447 -10.30 -13.60 16.20
N HIS A 448 -9.40 -14.16 16.99
CA HIS A 448 -7.96 -14.09 16.72
C HIS A 448 -7.38 -15.46 16.41
N LEU A 449 -6.43 -15.50 15.48
CA LEU A 449 -5.56 -16.64 15.23
C LEU A 449 -4.60 -16.84 16.41
N ILE A 450 -4.68 -17.98 17.09
CA ILE A 450 -3.81 -18.32 18.21
C ILE A 450 -2.64 -19.18 17.74
N ASN A 451 -2.90 -20.24 16.98
CA ASN A 451 -1.87 -21.15 16.48
C ASN A 451 -2.17 -21.59 15.04
N VAL A 452 -1.12 -21.91 14.29
CA VAL A 452 -1.20 -22.55 12.98
C VAL A 452 -0.59 -23.95 13.09
N TRP A 453 -1.37 -24.97 12.76
CA TRP A 453 -0.97 -26.37 12.89
C TRP A 453 -0.84 -27.06 11.54
N GLU A 454 0.27 -27.74 11.27
CA GLU A 454 0.41 -28.69 10.16
C GLU A 454 0.27 -30.12 10.68
N PHE A 455 -0.76 -30.80 10.20
CA PHE A 455 -1.04 -32.20 10.46
C PHE A 455 -0.51 -33.05 9.33
N GLU A 456 0.45 -33.92 9.64
CA GLU A 456 0.93 -34.91 8.70
C GLU A 456 0.12 -36.20 8.84
N TYR A 457 -0.44 -36.66 7.73
CA TYR A 457 -1.14 -37.92 7.59
C TYR A 457 -0.24 -38.94 6.89
N ILE A 458 -0.60 -40.21 7.00
CA ILE A 458 0.03 -41.27 6.21
C ILE A 458 -0.04 -40.99 4.70
N CYS A 459 0.82 -41.63 3.92
CA CYS A 459 0.99 -41.37 2.47
C CYS A 459 1.40 -39.93 2.13
N GLN A 460 2.17 -39.27 3.02
CA GLN A 460 2.73 -37.91 2.83
C GLN A 460 1.67 -36.82 2.59
N LYS A 461 0.45 -37.03 3.10
CA LYS A 461 -0.63 -36.06 3.00
C LYS A 461 -0.54 -35.08 4.17
N LYS A 462 -0.89 -33.82 3.94
CA LYS A 462 -0.77 -32.75 4.94
C LYS A 462 -2.02 -31.89 4.93
N VAL A 463 -2.41 -31.42 6.11
CA VAL A 463 -3.54 -30.49 6.30
C VAL A 463 -3.08 -29.39 7.24
N ILE A 464 -3.41 -28.14 6.92
CA ILE A 464 -3.11 -26.99 7.77
C ILE A 464 -4.42 -26.52 8.40
N LEU A 465 -4.42 -26.28 9.70
CA LEU A 465 -5.58 -25.74 10.41
C LEU A 465 -5.19 -24.49 11.19
N PHE A 466 -6.11 -23.53 11.22
CA PHE A 466 -6.04 -22.38 12.12
C PHE A 466 -6.79 -22.70 13.39
N GLN A 467 -6.13 -22.52 14.52
CA GLN A 467 -6.77 -22.52 15.83
C GLN A 467 -7.11 -21.08 16.19
N CYS A 468 -8.40 -20.77 16.26
CA CYS A 468 -8.90 -19.43 16.50
C CYS A 468 -9.62 -19.33 17.85
N GLU A 469 -9.54 -18.15 18.45
CA GLU A 469 -10.25 -17.80 19.67
C GLU A 469 -11.44 -16.90 19.32
N TRP A 470 -12.64 -17.48 19.29
CA TRP A 470 -13.84 -16.83 18.79
C TRP A 470 -14.53 -15.96 19.83
N TYR A 471 -14.91 -14.75 19.44
CA TYR A 471 -15.73 -13.84 20.23
C TYR A 471 -17.21 -14.19 20.11
N ASN A 472 -17.93 -14.00 21.21
CA ASN A 472 -19.37 -14.19 21.22
C ASN A 472 -20.04 -13.06 20.43
N THR A 473 -20.78 -13.42 19.39
CA THR A 473 -21.44 -12.50 18.47
C THR A 473 -22.95 -12.71 18.46
N GLY A 474 -23.48 -13.27 19.56
CA GLY A 474 -24.89 -13.56 19.75
C GLY A 474 -25.71 -12.29 19.95
N ASN A 475 -26.83 -12.21 19.24
CA ASN A 475 -27.75 -11.07 19.29
C ASN A 475 -29.05 -11.37 20.07
N THR A 476 -29.04 -12.37 20.96
CA THR A 476 -30.24 -12.80 21.68
C THR A 476 -30.28 -12.26 23.12
N GLY A 477 -30.93 -11.10 23.32
CA GLY A 477 -31.36 -10.59 24.64
C GLY A 477 -30.76 -9.25 25.09
N ARG A 478 -30.78 -8.98 26.42
CA ARG A 478 -30.33 -7.71 27.04
C ARG A 478 -28.81 -7.48 27.01
N ASN A 479 -28.02 -8.51 26.71
CA ASN A 479 -26.55 -8.46 26.63
C ASN A 479 -26.10 -8.69 25.19
N CYS A 480 -26.38 -7.72 24.32
CA CYS A 480 -25.89 -7.69 22.95
C CYS A 480 -24.36 -7.59 22.96
N THR A 481 -23.65 -8.52 22.30
CA THR A 481 -22.17 -8.58 22.25
C THR A 481 -21.59 -8.15 20.91
N ILE A 482 -22.46 -7.83 19.94
CA ILE A 482 -22.11 -7.22 18.66
C ILE A 482 -23.02 -6.03 18.41
N ARG A 483 -22.45 -4.87 18.06
CA ARG A 483 -23.21 -3.66 17.78
C ARG A 483 -22.78 -3.12 16.44
N THR A 484 -23.73 -2.98 15.53
CA THR A 484 -23.48 -2.40 14.22
C THR A 484 -24.16 -1.03 14.19
N ASP A 485 -23.39 0.01 13.93
CA ASP A 485 -23.91 1.35 13.63
C ASP A 485 -23.76 1.68 12.13
N LYS A 486 -24.04 2.92 11.74
CA LYS A 486 -24.02 3.32 10.33
C LYS A 486 -22.62 3.21 9.69
N TYR A 487 -21.56 3.25 10.48
CA TYR A 487 -20.19 3.36 9.99
C TYR A 487 -19.26 2.25 10.48
N CYS A 488 -19.56 1.61 11.62
CA CYS A 488 -18.68 0.60 12.19
C CYS A 488 -19.44 -0.55 12.89
N THR A 489 -18.75 -1.67 13.05
CA THR A 489 -19.21 -2.83 13.84
C THR A 489 -18.30 -3.00 15.04
N SER A 490 -18.86 -2.94 16.25
CA SER A 490 -18.15 -3.11 17.51
C SER A 490 -18.48 -4.46 18.16
N ILE A 491 -17.46 -5.15 18.65
CA ILE A 491 -17.57 -6.48 19.26
C ILE A 491 -17.06 -6.45 20.69
N ASP A 492 -17.76 -7.14 21.59
CA ASP A 492 -17.32 -7.37 22.97
C ASP A 492 -16.27 -8.48 23.02
N VAL A 493 -15.02 -8.09 23.25
CA VAL A 493 -13.88 -9.02 23.22
C VAL A 493 -13.68 -9.80 24.52
N LYS A 494 -14.51 -9.58 25.55
CA LYS A 494 -14.45 -10.37 26.80
C LYS A 494 -15.29 -11.66 26.75
N SER A 495 -16.29 -11.71 25.88
CA SER A 495 -17.19 -12.86 25.77
C SER A 495 -16.74 -13.80 24.66
N ARG A 496 -16.69 -15.12 24.93
CA ARG A 496 -16.14 -16.14 24.00
C ARG A 496 -17.18 -17.18 23.61
N TRP A 497 -17.08 -17.65 22.38
CA TRP A 497 -17.87 -18.75 21.82
C TRP A 497 -16.98 -19.87 21.28
N TYR A 498 -17.57 -21.05 21.04
CA TYR A 498 -16.91 -22.19 20.39
C TYR A 498 -15.54 -22.58 20.96
N GLN A 499 -15.36 -22.46 22.28
CA GLN A 499 -14.10 -22.84 22.95
C GLN A 499 -13.76 -24.34 22.76
N SER A 500 -14.78 -25.17 22.53
CA SER A 500 -14.65 -26.61 22.25
C SER A 500 -14.59 -26.95 20.75
N ASP A 501 -14.60 -25.95 19.87
CA ASP A 501 -14.48 -26.09 18.41
C ASP A 501 -13.72 -24.90 17.79
N PRO A 502 -12.40 -24.81 18.02
CA PRO A 502 -11.63 -23.62 17.66
C PRO A 502 -11.09 -23.64 16.20
N PHE A 503 -11.27 -24.72 15.46
CA PHE A 503 -10.56 -24.93 14.20
C PHE A 503 -11.32 -24.40 12.99
N ILE A 504 -10.57 -23.82 12.04
CA ILE A 504 -11.03 -23.51 10.68
C ILE A 504 -9.96 -23.89 9.66
N LEU A 505 -10.38 -24.02 8.40
CA LEU A 505 -9.45 -24.06 7.27
C LEU A 505 -8.91 -22.64 7.00
N PRO A 506 -7.59 -22.46 6.79
CA PRO A 506 -6.99 -21.20 6.36
C PRO A 506 -7.75 -20.53 5.21
N SER A 507 -8.24 -21.30 4.22
CA SER A 507 -8.97 -20.78 3.07
C SER A 507 -10.29 -20.08 3.40
N HIS A 508 -10.87 -20.34 4.58
CA HIS A 508 -12.10 -19.70 5.05
C HIS A 508 -11.85 -18.41 5.86
N ALA A 509 -10.59 -18.10 6.16
CA ALA A 509 -10.23 -16.93 6.96
C ALA A 509 -10.16 -15.66 6.09
N LYS A 510 -10.92 -14.62 6.48
CA LYS A 510 -10.74 -13.24 6.02
C LYS A 510 -10.02 -12.44 7.11
N GLN A 511 -9.11 -11.56 6.71
CA GLN A 511 -8.35 -10.74 7.68
C GLN A 511 -9.16 -9.53 8.14
N VAL A 512 -9.16 -9.29 9.46
CA VAL A 512 -9.81 -8.12 10.08
C VAL A 512 -8.88 -7.44 11.07
N PHE A 513 -9.08 -6.14 11.27
CA PHE A 513 -8.43 -5.37 12.34
C PHE A 513 -9.39 -5.09 13.48
N TYR A 514 -8.87 -5.10 14.71
CA TYR A 514 -9.55 -4.72 15.94
C TYR A 514 -8.96 -3.43 16.49
N LEU A 515 -9.77 -2.38 16.51
CA LEU A 515 -9.43 -1.05 17.01
C LEU A 515 -10.15 -0.80 18.34
N LYS A 516 -9.52 -0.08 19.28
CA LYS A 516 -10.18 0.29 20.54
C LYS A 516 -11.39 1.17 20.27
N ASP A 517 -12.54 0.79 20.81
CA ASP A 517 -13.77 1.58 20.68
C ASP A 517 -13.79 2.70 21.73
N THR A 518 -13.68 3.95 21.27
CA THR A 518 -13.69 5.14 22.15
C THR A 518 -15.08 5.46 22.71
N LYS A 519 -16.15 4.92 22.11
CA LYS A 519 -17.55 5.20 22.48
C LYS A 519 -18.04 4.26 23.58
N TRP A 520 -17.66 2.99 23.53
CA TRP A 520 -18.16 1.96 24.46
C TRP A 520 -17.13 1.46 25.48
N GLY A 521 -15.89 1.96 25.42
CA GLY A 521 -14.82 1.70 26.39
C GLY A 521 -14.03 0.42 26.08
N GLU A 522 -13.04 0.11 26.94
CA GLU A 522 -11.98 -0.87 26.67
C GLU A 522 -12.42 -2.30 26.34
N ARG A 523 -13.64 -2.69 26.76
CA ARG A 523 -14.17 -4.04 26.47
C ARG A 523 -14.65 -4.20 25.03
N TRP A 524 -14.86 -3.10 24.31
CA TRP A 524 -15.38 -3.09 22.95
C TRP A 524 -14.27 -2.77 21.97
N GLN A 525 -14.24 -3.50 20.87
CA GLN A 525 -13.33 -3.23 19.77
C GLN A 525 -14.11 -3.10 18.47
N VAL A 526 -13.81 -2.04 17.72
CA VAL A 526 -14.32 -1.84 16.36
C VAL A 526 -13.58 -2.80 15.44
N VAL A 527 -14.34 -3.58 14.67
CA VAL A 527 -13.80 -4.49 13.68
C VAL A 527 -13.89 -3.86 12.31
N GLN A 528 -12.74 -3.79 11.64
CA GLN A 528 -12.63 -3.33 10.26
C GLN A 528 -12.21 -4.49 9.35
N LEU A 529 -13.02 -4.78 8.34
CA LEU A 529 -12.66 -5.71 7.28
C LEU A 529 -11.64 -5.06 6.33
N VAL A 530 -10.62 -5.82 5.94
CA VAL A 530 -9.57 -5.35 5.03
C VAL A 530 -9.89 -5.80 3.62
N GLN A 531 -10.02 -4.84 2.70
CA GLN A 531 -9.88 -5.10 1.28
C GLN A 531 -8.40 -4.95 0.93
N GLN A 532 -7.75 -6.06 0.58
CA GLN A 532 -6.31 -6.09 0.31
C GLN A 532 -6.02 -5.45 -1.04
N ARG A 533 -5.09 -4.48 -1.08
CA ARG A 533 -4.63 -3.87 -2.34
C ARG A 533 -3.95 -4.94 -3.19
N GLY A 534 -4.51 -5.26 -4.37
CA GLY A 534 -3.95 -6.22 -5.32
C GLY A 534 -4.80 -7.48 -5.56
N VAL A 535 -5.83 -7.72 -4.74
CA VAL A 535 -6.84 -8.77 -5.01
C VAL A 535 -8.05 -8.09 -5.65
N PHE A 536 -8.10 -8.09 -6.99
CA PHE A 536 -9.33 -7.75 -7.69
C PHE A 536 -10.30 -8.90 -7.51
N ASP A 537 -11.18 -8.81 -6.50
CA ASP A 537 -12.45 -9.54 -6.56
C ASP A 537 -13.21 -8.94 -7.75
N VAL A 538 -13.05 -9.53 -8.93
CA VAL A 538 -13.97 -9.30 -10.04
C VAL A 538 -15.23 -10.06 -9.64
N PRO A 539 -16.31 -9.39 -9.20
CA PRO A 539 -17.54 -10.12 -8.95
C PRO A 539 -18.01 -10.68 -10.30
N GLU A 540 -18.31 -11.97 -10.36
CA GLU A 540 -19.11 -12.52 -11.46
C GLU A 540 -20.49 -11.83 -11.38
N VAL A 541 -20.65 -10.74 -12.13
CA VAL A 541 -21.93 -10.07 -12.26
C VAL A 541 -22.85 -11.02 -13.01
N ARG A 542 -23.74 -11.68 -12.28
CA ARG A 542 -25.00 -12.16 -12.86
C ARG A 542 -25.81 -10.94 -13.21
N ASP A 543 -26.27 -10.90 -14.45
CA ASP A 543 -27.08 -9.83 -15.01
C ASP A 543 -28.23 -9.41 -14.07
N GLY A 544 -28.27 -8.11 -13.77
CA GLY A 544 -29.47 -7.38 -13.35
C GLY A 544 -29.70 -7.26 -11.84
N GLU A 545 -29.24 -6.15 -11.25
CA GLU A 545 -30.02 -5.16 -10.49
C GLU A 545 -29.05 -4.16 -9.80
N PRO A 546 -29.35 -2.85 -9.74
CA PRO A 546 -28.41 -1.82 -9.28
C PRO A 546 -28.41 -1.71 -7.75
N SER A 547 -27.24 -1.72 -7.12
CA SER A 547 -27.08 -1.37 -5.71
C SER A 547 -26.56 0.06 -5.56
N ASP A 548 -27.45 0.95 -5.14
CA ASP A 548 -27.15 2.33 -4.73
C ASP A 548 -26.31 2.34 -3.44
N LEU A 549 -25.01 2.61 -3.54
CA LEU A 549 -24.21 3.15 -2.44
C LEU A 549 -23.27 4.21 -3.00
N GLU A 550 -23.58 5.47 -2.69
CA GLU A 550 -22.76 6.65 -2.98
C GLU A 550 -21.38 6.52 -2.30
N GLU A 551 -20.33 6.23 -3.07
CA GLU A 551 -18.96 6.53 -2.68
C GLU A 551 -18.68 8.01 -2.95
N SER A 552 -18.42 8.77 -1.89
CA SER A 552 -17.91 10.14 -2.00
C SER A 552 -16.43 10.12 -2.39
N SER A 553 -16.15 9.99 -3.69
CA SER A 553 -14.84 10.26 -4.26
C SER A 553 -14.76 11.72 -4.71
N GLU A 554 -14.45 12.65 -3.80
CA GLU A 554 -13.99 13.98 -4.23
C GLU A 554 -12.49 13.92 -4.49
N ALA A 555 -12.12 13.35 -5.64
CA ALA A 555 -10.83 13.59 -6.27
C ALA A 555 -10.98 14.82 -7.18
N PHE A 556 -10.48 15.97 -6.72
CA PHE A 556 -10.39 17.16 -7.55
C PHE A 556 -9.19 17.00 -8.50
N GLN A 557 -9.46 16.62 -9.74
CA GLN A 557 -8.55 16.80 -10.87
C GLN A 557 -8.57 18.27 -11.28
N GLN A 558 -7.42 18.84 -11.62
CA GLN A 558 -7.41 20.04 -12.44
C GLN A 558 -6.27 20.00 -13.47
N GLU A 559 -6.65 20.39 -14.67
CA GLU A 559 -6.10 20.06 -15.98
C GLU A 559 -4.79 20.79 -16.32
N SER A 560 -4.05 20.15 -17.23
CA SER A 560 -2.79 20.53 -17.89
C SER A 560 -2.70 21.96 -18.45
N ILE A 561 -1.50 22.58 -18.40
CA ILE A 561 -0.99 23.48 -19.46
C ILE A 561 0.54 23.29 -19.61
N SER A 562 0.98 23.00 -20.83
CA SER A 562 2.36 22.86 -21.28
C SER A 562 2.69 23.96 -22.29
N SER A 563 3.81 24.68 -22.11
CA SER A 563 4.54 25.37 -23.18
C SER A 563 5.93 25.81 -22.72
N THR A 564 6.98 25.31 -23.37
CA THR A 564 8.40 25.65 -23.12
C THR A 564 8.95 26.56 -24.23
N LEU A 565 9.77 27.55 -23.87
CA LEU A 565 10.62 28.33 -24.80
C LEU A 565 12.10 28.25 -24.36
N PRO A 566 13.08 28.26 -25.29
CA PRO A 566 14.49 28.02 -25.00
C PRO A 566 15.29 29.33 -24.86
N ILE A 567 16.29 29.37 -23.96
CA ILE A 567 17.33 30.42 -23.88
C ILE A 567 18.66 29.79 -23.46
N ASP A 568 19.74 30.33 -24.02
CA ASP A 568 21.13 29.84 -24.12
C ASP A 568 22.13 30.38 -23.07
N ILE A 569 23.20 29.58 -22.82
CA ILE A 569 24.63 29.93 -22.51
C ILE A 569 24.93 30.62 -21.14
N GLU A 570 25.95 30.35 -20.31
CA GLU A 570 27.18 29.51 -20.26
C GLU A 570 27.66 29.34 -18.78
N ASP A 571 28.75 28.58 -18.58
CA ASP A 571 29.14 27.77 -17.42
C ASP A 571 29.74 28.42 -16.13
N ASP A 572 29.64 27.60 -15.08
CA ASP A 572 30.69 27.15 -14.13
C ASP A 572 30.70 27.72 -12.70
N ILE A 573 30.17 26.99 -11.70
CA ILE A 573 30.50 27.16 -10.27
C ILE A 573 30.48 25.82 -9.51
N ARG A 574 31.61 25.50 -8.84
CA ARG A 574 31.79 24.34 -7.92
C ARG A 574 31.28 24.64 -6.51
N TYR A 575 30.71 23.63 -5.83
CA TYR A 575 30.23 23.71 -4.44
C TYR A 575 30.92 22.67 -3.54
N HIS A 576 31.60 23.12 -2.48
CA HIS A 576 32.05 22.30 -1.35
C HIS A 576 31.56 22.95 -0.04
N ARG A 577 31.14 22.13 0.94
CA ARG A 577 30.69 22.54 2.29
C ARG A 577 31.81 22.29 3.30
N GLU A 578 32.11 23.27 4.14
CA GLU A 578 33.15 23.19 5.20
C GLU A 578 32.56 23.26 6.62
N ASP A 579 31.23 23.31 6.76
CA ASP A 579 30.50 23.60 8.00
C ASP A 579 29.98 22.37 8.77
N VAL A 580 30.21 21.15 8.28
CA VAL A 580 29.73 19.90 8.91
C VAL A 580 30.90 18.95 9.13
N GLU A 581 31.07 18.48 10.37
CA GLU A 581 32.06 17.46 10.69
C GLU A 581 31.69 16.12 10.04
N VAL A 582 32.68 15.47 9.43
CA VAL A 582 32.48 14.25 8.65
C VAL A 582 32.20 13.07 9.59
N GLU A 583 30.94 12.63 9.63
CA GLU A 583 30.53 11.40 10.27
C GLU A 583 30.33 10.32 9.20
N VAL A 584 31.26 9.37 9.10
CA VAL A 584 31.20 8.23 8.17
C VAL A 584 30.53 7.06 8.88
N ILE A 585 29.33 6.70 8.44
CA ILE A 585 28.70 5.45 8.87
C ILE A 585 29.36 4.32 8.06
N GLU A 586 30.20 3.51 8.70
CA GLU A 586 30.84 2.35 8.06
C GLU A 586 29.76 1.34 7.61
N ARG A 587 29.61 1.17 6.29
CA ARG A 587 28.82 0.06 5.72
C ARG A 587 29.61 -1.23 5.88
N VAL A 588 29.24 -2.05 6.85
CA VAL A 588 29.81 -3.38 7.03
C VAL A 588 29.20 -4.35 6.01
N GLY A 589 30.06 -4.89 5.13
CA GLY A 589 29.85 -6.18 4.44
C GLY A 589 29.05 -6.16 3.13
N PRO A 590 29.27 -7.16 2.24
CA PRO A 590 28.62 -7.24 0.94
C PRO A 590 27.11 -7.39 1.12
N PHE A 591 26.35 -6.84 0.16
CA PHE A 591 24.90 -7.00 0.01
C PHE A 591 24.52 -8.49 0.11
N ASP A 592 24.24 -8.94 1.33
CA ASP A 592 23.50 -10.16 1.60
C ASP A 592 22.05 -9.71 1.70
N GLU A 593 21.24 -10.07 0.71
CA GLU A 593 19.79 -9.92 0.76
C GLU A 593 19.21 -10.96 1.75
N THR A 594 19.61 -10.84 3.01
CA THR A 594 18.82 -11.30 4.14
C THR A 594 18.17 -10.07 4.76
N TYR A 595 16.99 -9.72 4.25
CA TYR A 595 16.04 -8.91 5.00
C TYR A 595 15.57 -9.73 6.22
N ASP A 596 16.42 -9.79 7.24
CA ASP A 596 15.99 -9.99 8.62
C ASP A 596 15.71 -8.59 9.17
N GLU A 597 14.48 -8.11 8.96
CA GLU A 597 13.94 -6.94 9.65
C GLU A 597 13.75 -7.34 11.13
N ASN A 598 14.83 -7.30 11.90
CA ASN A 598 14.74 -7.08 13.34
C ASN A 598 14.34 -5.61 13.53
N ASP A 599 13.14 -5.47 14.07
CA ASP A 599 12.52 -4.22 14.52
C ASP A 599 13.37 -3.64 15.68
N GLU A 600 14.35 -2.77 15.39
CA GLU A 600 14.90 -1.84 16.37
C GLU A 600 14.17 -0.50 16.25
N ASP A 601 13.03 -0.43 16.93
CA ASP A 601 12.39 0.81 17.35
C ASP A 601 12.82 1.11 18.80
N ASP A 602 13.67 2.11 18.97
CA ASP A 602 13.85 2.96 20.16
C ASP A 602 13.47 2.37 21.53
N GLU A 603 14.43 1.73 22.22
CA GLU A 603 14.42 1.63 23.68
C GLU A 603 14.70 3.01 24.29
N ILE A 604 13.65 3.72 24.68
CA ILE A 604 13.76 4.71 25.75
C ILE A 604 13.83 3.94 27.07
N MET A 605 15.04 3.87 27.62
CA MET A 605 15.37 3.39 28.95
C MET A 605 14.44 4.01 30.01
N GLY A 606 13.65 3.16 30.66
CA GLY A 606 13.02 3.45 31.94
C GLY A 606 13.89 2.89 33.06
N ASP A 607 14.77 3.70 33.63
CA ASP A 607 15.47 3.36 34.86
C ASP A 607 14.56 3.63 36.06
N ASN A 608 14.22 2.57 36.80
CA ASN A 608 13.67 2.60 38.15
C ASN A 608 14.69 1.96 39.08
N ILE A 609 15.38 2.77 39.89
CA ILE A 609 16.02 2.30 41.14
C ILE A 609 15.67 3.28 42.25
N ASN A 610 14.82 2.83 43.18
CA ASN A 610 14.67 3.40 44.50
C ASN A 610 15.89 3.00 45.36
N ASN A 611 16.50 3.96 46.09
CA ASN A 611 16.50 3.98 47.56
C ASN A 611 17.46 5.04 48.15
N GLU A 612 16.88 5.81 49.07
CA GLU A 612 17.41 6.21 50.39
C GLU A 612 18.46 7.34 50.56
N VAL A 613 17.95 8.42 51.20
CA VAL A 613 18.47 9.14 52.38
C VAL A 613 19.53 10.23 52.18
N GLY A 614 19.23 11.43 52.72
CA GLY A 614 20.22 12.28 53.40
C GLY A 614 20.22 13.76 53.02
N ASP A 615 19.44 14.55 53.76
CA ASP A 615 19.73 15.86 54.40
C ASP A 615 20.63 16.93 53.71
N ASP A 616 20.04 18.13 53.76
CA ASP A 616 20.60 19.43 54.18
C ASP A 616 21.47 20.32 53.26
N ASP A 617 21.14 21.60 53.45
CA ASP A 617 21.93 22.83 53.32
C ASP A 617 21.90 23.69 52.03
N GLU A 618 21.01 24.69 52.09
CA GLU A 618 21.32 26.11 52.32
C GLU A 618 21.94 27.01 51.22
N VAL A 619 21.31 28.20 51.06
CA VAL A 619 21.77 29.55 50.60
C VAL A 619 22.42 29.70 49.20
N SER A 620 22.33 30.81 48.46
CA SER A 620 21.59 32.09 48.44
C SER A 620 21.99 32.87 47.17
N ASP A 621 21.37 34.06 47.02
CA ASP A 621 21.77 35.24 46.22
C ASP A 621 21.05 35.34 44.85
N ALA A 622 20.04 36.20 44.65
CA ALA A 622 20.01 37.69 44.72
C ALA A 622 20.94 38.30 43.64
N ASP A 623 20.59 39.25 42.78
CA ASP A 623 19.56 40.28 42.71
C ASP A 623 19.48 40.83 41.25
N ASP A 624 18.49 41.72 41.04
CA ASP A 624 18.51 42.90 40.15
C ASP A 624 17.61 42.96 38.89
N MET A 625 16.41 43.54 39.14
CA MET A 625 15.87 44.80 38.58
C MET A 625 15.46 44.90 37.08
N ASP A 626 14.13 44.97 36.91
CA ASP A 626 13.28 45.70 35.95
C ASP A 626 13.74 47.16 35.59
N PRO A 627 13.05 47.95 34.71
CA PRO A 627 12.19 47.69 33.54
C PRO A 627 12.39 48.72 32.37
N ASP A 628 11.46 48.73 31.40
CA ASP A 628 11.07 49.81 30.46
C ASP A 628 11.79 49.97 29.10
N MET A 629 11.06 49.72 27.99
CA MET A 629 10.58 50.80 27.10
C MET A 629 9.63 50.27 26.01
N ASP A 630 8.37 50.71 26.08
CA ASP A 630 7.45 50.84 24.94
C ASP A 630 7.99 51.87 23.93
N TYR A 631 7.70 51.70 22.64
CA TYR A 631 6.97 52.66 21.80
C TYR A 631 6.81 52.15 20.35
N ASP A 632 5.59 52.35 19.85
CA ASP A 632 5.12 52.19 18.47
C ASP A 632 6.01 52.84 17.39
N VAL A 633 6.15 52.18 16.23
CA VAL A 633 5.80 52.68 14.87
C VAL A 633 5.45 51.48 13.98
#